data_AF-A0A2P8E3S4-F1
#
_entry.id   AF-A0A2P8E3S4-F1
#
_cell.length_a   1.000
_cell.length_b   1.000
_cell.length_c   1.000
_cell.angle_alpha   90.00
_cell.angle_beta   90.00
_cell.angle_gamma   90.00
#
_symmetry.space_group_name_H-M   'P 1'
#
loop_
_entity.id
_entity.type
_entity.pdbx_description
1 polymer ?
#
loop_
_entity_poly.entity_id
_entity_poly.type
_entity_poly.pdbx_seq_one_letter_code
_entity_poly.pdbx_strand_id
1 'polypeptide(L)'
;MRPTTPNVLRVYERATSAERSDGMRWYRDAHEFAASLTDDVPTAVGVLAALSPRMPWGRNKALASDAVARGYASGALLDNVAKADAILSGADPLAVLRGDKVRNFYLAILEPDSHAGVVIDRHAFDIAVGRKTGDAARQALARKGMYDRFARAYRRAADAVGGVTAGQMQAVTWTAWRAA
;
A
#
# COMPACT_ATOMS: atom_id res chain seq x y z
N MET A 1 -2.88 -13.33 -17.70
CA MET A 1 -3.81 -12.25 -17.31
C MET A 1 -3.11 -10.92 -17.54
N ARG A 2 -3.81 -9.95 -18.15
CA ARG A 2 -3.23 -8.64 -18.52
C ARG A 2 -3.96 -7.54 -17.75
N PRO A 3 -3.25 -6.71 -16.95
CA PRO A 3 -3.86 -5.52 -16.36
C PRO A 3 -4.19 -4.52 -17.46
N THR A 4 -5.27 -3.76 -17.30
CA THR A 4 -5.65 -2.71 -18.26
C THR A 4 -6.00 -1.41 -17.54
N THR A 5 -5.57 -0.29 -18.11
CA THR A 5 -5.92 1.06 -17.64
C THR A 5 -7.44 1.32 -17.70
N PRO A 6 -8.19 0.92 -18.75
CA PRO A 6 -9.64 1.11 -18.79
C PRO A 6 -10.40 0.43 -17.64
N ASN A 7 -9.93 -0.72 -17.14
CA ASN A 7 -10.58 -1.36 -15.99
C ASN A 7 -10.40 -0.54 -14.71
N VAL A 8 -9.21 0.02 -14.49
CA VAL A 8 -8.93 0.90 -13.34
C VAL A 8 -9.81 2.16 -13.42
N LEU A 9 -9.85 2.81 -14.60
CA LEU A 9 -10.67 4.00 -14.83
C LEU A 9 -12.16 3.73 -14.58
N ARG A 10 -12.69 2.61 -15.06
CA ARG A 10 -14.10 2.24 -14.84
C ARG A 10 -14.47 2.14 -13.37
N VAL A 11 -13.58 1.60 -12.53
CA VAL A 11 -13.82 1.53 -11.08
C VAL A 11 -13.72 2.92 -10.47
N TYR A 12 -12.74 3.72 -10.89
CA TYR A 12 -12.58 5.10 -10.43
C TYR A 12 -13.80 5.95 -10.75
N GLU A 13 -14.31 5.91 -11.98
CA GLU A 13 -15.49 6.65 -12.45
C GLU A 13 -16.75 6.34 -11.62
N ARG A 14 -16.90 5.09 -11.18
CA ARG A 14 -18.04 4.63 -10.36
C ARG A 14 -17.93 4.99 -8.89
N ALA A 15 -16.74 5.37 -8.41
CA ALA A 15 -16.54 5.74 -7.01
C ALA A 15 -17.37 6.98 -6.66
N THR A 16 -18.10 6.90 -5.56
CA THR A 16 -18.84 8.01 -4.98
C THR A 16 -17.89 9.12 -4.50
N SER A 17 -18.42 10.32 -4.28
CA SER A 17 -17.62 11.45 -3.74
C SER A 17 -16.99 11.11 -2.39
N ALA A 18 -17.68 10.36 -1.53
CA ALA A 18 -17.17 9.89 -0.24
C ALA A 18 -15.99 8.92 -0.42
N GLU A 19 -16.15 7.88 -1.25
CA GLU A 19 -15.09 6.90 -1.52
C GLU A 19 -13.85 7.54 -2.17
N ARG A 20 -14.07 8.55 -3.04
CA ARG A 20 -12.99 9.35 -3.62
C ARG A 20 -12.27 10.16 -2.56
N SER A 21 -13.01 10.90 -1.71
CA SER A 21 -12.42 11.66 -0.61
C SER A 21 -11.59 10.75 0.32
N ASP A 22 -12.15 9.61 0.71
CA ASP A 22 -11.47 8.66 1.60
C ASP A 22 -10.23 8.04 0.94
N GLY A 23 -10.33 7.65 -0.33
CA GLY A 23 -9.19 7.10 -1.07
C GLY A 23 -8.08 8.12 -1.31
N MET A 24 -8.43 9.37 -1.61
CA MET A 24 -7.46 10.46 -1.81
C MET A 24 -6.66 10.76 -0.55
N ARG A 25 -7.28 10.64 0.63
CA ARG A 25 -6.60 10.85 1.91
C ARG A 25 -5.92 9.62 2.48
N TRP A 26 -6.25 8.42 2.02
CA TRP A 26 -5.82 7.16 2.64
C TRP A 26 -4.33 7.11 3.02
N TYR A 27 -3.44 7.41 2.07
CA TYR A 27 -1.99 7.38 2.32
C TYR A 27 -1.50 8.59 3.13
N ARG A 28 -2.14 9.74 2.99
CA ARG A 28 -1.86 10.93 3.81
C ARG A 28 -2.25 10.70 5.27
N ASP A 29 -3.42 10.16 5.54
CA ASP A 29 -3.87 9.81 6.89
C ASP A 29 -2.93 8.76 7.53
N ALA A 30 -2.41 7.82 6.74
CA ALA A 30 -1.40 6.85 7.19
C ALA A 30 -0.04 7.51 7.49
N HIS A 31 0.37 8.50 6.69
CA HIS A 31 1.58 9.29 6.92
C HIS A 31 1.47 10.12 8.20
N GLU A 32 0.37 10.85 8.37
CA GLU A 32 0.09 11.68 9.55
C GLU A 32 0.05 10.81 10.82
N PHE A 33 -0.54 9.61 10.72
CA PHE A 33 -0.45 8.65 11.81
C PHE A 33 1.00 8.26 12.13
N ALA A 34 1.83 7.92 11.13
CA ALA A 34 3.23 7.57 11.36
C ALA A 34 4.03 8.73 11.98
N ALA A 35 3.82 9.95 11.50
CA ALA A 35 4.43 11.18 12.04
C ALA A 35 3.98 11.49 13.48
N SER A 36 2.82 10.99 13.91
CA SER A 36 2.40 11.12 15.30
C SER A 36 3.11 10.17 16.27
N LEU A 37 3.81 9.13 15.76
CA LEU A 37 4.47 8.13 16.60
C LEU A 37 5.89 8.52 17.00
N THR A 38 6.62 9.23 16.14
CA THR A 38 8.02 9.63 16.33
C THR A 38 8.41 10.68 15.29
N ASP A 39 9.43 11.49 15.59
CA ASP A 39 10.01 12.46 14.66
C ASP A 39 10.70 11.78 13.45
N ASP A 40 11.14 10.53 13.61
CA ASP A 40 11.69 9.72 12.51
C ASP A 40 10.58 9.00 11.74
N VAL A 41 9.88 9.78 10.90
CA VAL A 41 8.76 9.30 10.07
C VAL A 41 9.15 8.09 9.20
N PRO A 42 10.30 8.07 8.48
CA PRO A 42 10.74 6.87 7.75
C PRO A 42 10.75 5.60 8.59
N THR A 43 11.27 5.66 9.83
CA THR A 43 11.28 4.50 10.73
C THR A 43 9.86 4.05 11.08
N ALA A 44 8.96 4.96 11.46
CA ALA A 44 7.57 4.63 11.78
C ALA A 44 6.83 3.99 10.59
N VAL A 45 7.01 4.54 9.39
CA VAL A 45 6.42 3.99 8.16
C VAL A 45 7.02 2.62 7.81
N GLY A 46 8.32 2.45 8.04
CA GLY A 46 9.02 1.17 7.89
C GLY A 46 8.44 0.09 8.80
N VAL A 47 8.20 0.41 10.07
CA VAL A 47 7.54 -0.49 11.04
C VAL A 47 6.12 -0.83 10.62
N LEU A 48 5.31 0.16 10.22
CA LEU A 48 3.96 -0.06 9.68
C LEU A 48 3.97 -1.05 8.51
N ALA A 49 4.88 -0.83 7.55
CA ALA A 49 5.02 -1.67 6.38
C ALA A 49 5.48 -3.09 6.74
N ALA A 50 6.50 -3.23 7.59
CA ALA A 50 7.00 -4.52 8.06
C ALA A 50 5.90 -5.36 8.71
N LEU A 51 5.05 -4.74 9.53
CA LEU A 51 3.98 -5.42 10.28
C LEU A 51 2.68 -5.58 9.47
N SER A 52 2.59 -5.06 8.24
CA SER A 52 1.37 -5.08 7.41
C SER A 52 0.92 -6.44 6.85
N PRO A 53 1.81 -7.44 6.60
CA PRO A 53 1.36 -8.68 5.98
C PRO A 53 0.33 -9.42 6.83
N ARG A 54 -0.86 -9.67 6.24
CA ARG A 54 -2.01 -10.33 6.88
C ARG A 54 -2.53 -9.61 8.13
N MET A 55 -2.30 -8.30 8.23
CA MET A 55 -2.68 -7.51 9.39
C MET A 55 -3.83 -6.54 9.08
N PRO A 56 -4.97 -6.61 9.79
CA PRO A 56 -6.00 -5.57 9.69
C PRO A 56 -5.43 -4.20 10.11
N TRP A 57 -5.85 -3.13 9.43
CA TRP A 57 -5.26 -1.79 9.59
C TRP A 57 -5.29 -1.29 11.04
N GLY A 58 -6.42 -1.42 11.75
CA GLY A 58 -6.52 -1.01 13.16
C GLY A 58 -5.52 -1.73 14.07
N ARG A 59 -5.33 -3.04 13.88
CA ARG A 59 -4.34 -3.83 14.63
C ARG A 59 -2.91 -3.49 14.22
N ASN A 60 -2.66 -3.24 12.94
CA ASN A 60 -1.36 -2.81 12.45
C ASN A 60 -0.92 -1.49 13.11
N LYS A 61 -1.83 -0.49 13.16
CA LYS A 61 -1.59 0.78 13.87
C LYS A 61 -1.25 0.55 15.35
N ALA A 62 -2.06 -0.24 16.06
CA ALA A 62 -1.82 -0.53 17.47
C ALA A 62 -0.44 -1.18 17.71
N LEU A 63 -0.07 -2.18 16.90
CA LEU A 63 1.23 -2.84 17.01
C LEU A 63 2.40 -1.91 16.65
N ALA A 64 2.23 -1.02 15.67
CA ALA A 64 3.26 -0.05 15.30
C ALA A 64 3.47 1.01 16.39
N SER A 65 2.39 1.56 16.95
CA SER A 65 2.45 2.47 18.10
C SER A 65 3.16 1.82 19.29
N ASP A 66 2.76 0.59 19.62
CA ASP A 66 3.38 -0.20 20.68
C ASP A 66 4.87 -0.43 20.43
N ALA A 67 5.25 -0.77 19.19
CA ALA A 67 6.62 -1.07 18.83
C ALA A 67 7.53 0.16 18.91
N VAL A 68 7.06 1.30 18.39
CA VAL A 68 7.79 2.58 18.47
C VAL A 68 7.93 3.03 19.92
N ALA A 69 6.86 2.95 20.73
CA ALA A 69 6.90 3.36 22.12
C ALA A 69 7.83 2.50 23.00
N ARG A 70 7.91 1.18 22.74
CA ARG A 70 8.73 0.24 23.52
C ARG A 70 10.13 0.04 22.97
N GLY A 71 10.37 0.39 21.71
CA GLY A 71 11.62 0.13 20.99
C GLY A 71 11.77 -1.30 20.44
N TYR A 72 10.71 -2.12 20.46
CA TYR A 72 10.70 -3.46 19.85
C TYR A 72 9.29 -3.90 19.45
N ALA A 73 9.19 -4.68 18.39
CA ALA A 73 7.94 -5.18 17.81
C ALA A 73 7.52 -6.55 18.37
N SER A 74 6.22 -6.84 18.29
CA SER A 74 5.65 -8.14 18.63
C SER A 74 4.27 -8.31 17.99
N GLY A 75 3.62 -9.46 18.18
CA GLY A 75 2.21 -9.65 17.79
C GLY A 75 1.96 -9.82 16.29
N ALA A 76 3.02 -10.00 15.49
CA ALA A 76 2.99 -10.30 14.06
C ALA A 76 3.81 -11.56 13.74
N LEU A 77 3.91 -11.93 12.46
CA LEU A 77 4.76 -13.06 12.02
C LEU A 77 6.23 -12.80 12.39
N LEU A 78 6.95 -13.85 12.82
CA LEU A 78 8.32 -13.74 13.32
C LEU A 78 9.27 -12.97 12.38
N ASP A 79 9.26 -13.28 11.09
CA ASP A 79 10.07 -12.60 10.08
C ASP A 79 9.69 -11.12 9.91
N ASN A 80 8.43 -10.75 10.17
CA ASN A 80 7.98 -9.36 10.10
C ASN A 80 8.35 -8.59 11.36
N VAL A 81 8.31 -9.24 12.53
CA VAL A 81 8.80 -8.68 13.79
C VAL A 81 10.30 -8.38 13.67
N ALA A 82 11.10 -9.34 13.20
CA ALA A 82 12.55 -9.15 13.04
C ALA A 82 12.90 -7.97 12.10
N LYS A 83 12.13 -7.75 11.03
CA LYS A 83 12.29 -6.59 10.15
C LYS A 83 11.94 -5.28 10.84
N ALA A 84 10.85 -5.25 11.60
CA ALA A 84 10.45 -4.08 12.35
C ALA A 84 11.49 -3.71 13.41
N ASP A 85 12.05 -4.71 14.13
CA ASP A 85 13.11 -4.50 15.11
C ASP A 85 14.40 -3.98 14.47
N ALA A 86 14.78 -4.52 13.31
CA ALA A 86 15.94 -4.02 12.56
C ALA A 86 15.75 -2.54 12.15
N ILE A 87 14.56 -2.16 11.69
CA ILE A 87 14.23 -0.78 11.32
C ILE A 87 14.26 0.13 12.55
N LEU A 88 13.66 -0.29 13.67
CA LEU A 88 13.73 0.44 14.95
C LEU A 88 15.18 0.60 15.45
N SER A 89 16.06 -0.32 15.07
CA SER A 89 17.51 -0.27 15.39
C SER A 89 18.32 0.56 14.37
N GLY A 90 17.66 1.28 13.46
CA GLY A 90 18.30 2.20 12.51
C GLY A 90 18.64 1.62 11.14
N ALA A 91 18.16 0.41 10.81
CA ALA A 91 18.32 -0.12 9.46
C ALA A 91 17.42 0.62 8.46
N ASP A 92 17.93 0.90 7.26
CA ASP A 92 17.13 1.47 6.16
C ASP A 92 15.92 0.57 5.85
N PRO A 93 14.67 1.08 5.96
CA PRO A 93 13.47 0.32 5.61
C PRO A 93 13.53 -0.31 4.22
N LEU A 94 14.06 0.36 3.20
CA LEU A 94 14.16 -0.20 1.86
C LEU A 94 15.28 -1.23 1.71
N ALA A 95 16.21 -1.35 2.65
CA ALA A 95 17.17 -2.45 2.67
C ALA A 95 16.56 -3.71 3.33
N VAL A 96 15.66 -3.53 4.30
CA VAL A 96 15.10 -4.61 5.13
C VAL A 96 13.78 -5.17 4.59
N LEU A 97 12.91 -4.30 4.06
CA LEU A 97 11.58 -4.69 3.56
C LEU A 97 11.68 -5.52 2.27
N ARG A 98 10.95 -6.64 2.26
CA ARG A 98 10.94 -7.61 1.17
C ARG A 98 9.59 -7.66 0.45
N GLY A 99 9.66 -7.83 -0.87
CA GLY A 99 8.49 -7.97 -1.74
C GLY A 99 7.93 -6.62 -2.21
N ASP A 100 7.57 -6.56 -3.49
CA ASP A 100 7.16 -5.31 -4.15
C ASP A 100 5.98 -4.64 -3.46
N LYS A 101 4.98 -5.42 -3.00
CA LYS A 101 3.82 -4.88 -2.29
C LYS A 101 4.21 -4.13 -1.02
N VAL A 102 5.05 -4.72 -0.17
CA VAL A 102 5.41 -4.12 1.12
C VAL A 102 6.27 -2.88 0.92
N ARG A 103 7.21 -2.94 -0.03
CA ARG A 103 8.06 -1.78 -0.38
C ARG A 103 7.25 -0.63 -0.96
N ASN A 104 6.30 -0.90 -1.84
CA ASN A 104 5.42 0.13 -2.37
C ASN A 104 4.46 0.68 -1.31
N PHE A 105 4.06 -0.13 -0.32
CA PHE A 105 3.26 0.35 0.80
C PHE A 105 4.03 1.33 1.67
N TYR A 106 5.31 1.04 1.94
CA TYR A 106 6.23 1.99 2.58
C TYR A 106 6.34 3.29 1.77
N LEU A 107 6.66 3.21 0.47
CA LEU A 107 6.82 4.40 -0.38
C LEU A 107 5.53 5.23 -0.49
N ALA A 108 4.37 4.57 -0.59
CA ALA A 108 3.10 5.26 -0.72
C ALA A 108 2.71 6.02 0.55
N ILE A 109 3.06 5.49 1.73
CA ILE A 109 2.84 6.19 3.01
C ILE A 109 3.91 7.26 3.23
N LEU A 110 5.18 6.99 2.91
CA LEU A 110 6.26 7.93 3.14
C LEU A 110 6.10 9.21 2.29
N GLU A 111 5.74 9.04 1.02
CA GLU A 111 5.58 10.14 0.06
C GLU A 111 4.17 10.10 -0.58
N PRO A 112 3.11 10.46 0.17
CA PRO A 112 1.72 10.25 -0.26
C PRO A 112 1.32 11.05 -1.50
N ASP A 113 2.00 12.17 -1.75
CA ASP A 113 1.78 13.03 -2.92
C ASP A 113 2.67 12.67 -4.12
N SER A 114 3.55 11.67 -3.98
CA SER A 114 4.39 11.20 -5.08
C SER A 114 3.67 10.17 -5.96
N HIS A 115 4.26 9.86 -7.13
CA HIS A 115 3.85 8.73 -7.96
C HIS A 115 4.70 7.47 -7.72
N ALA A 116 5.54 7.49 -6.68
CA ALA A 116 6.52 6.44 -6.41
C ALA A 116 5.85 5.14 -5.95
N GLY A 117 5.03 5.21 -4.89
CA GLY A 117 4.38 4.05 -4.28
C GLY A 117 3.05 3.68 -4.95
N VAL A 118 3.00 2.51 -5.59
CA VAL A 118 1.75 1.95 -6.14
C VAL A 118 1.54 0.54 -5.61
N VAL A 119 0.61 0.38 -4.67
CA VAL A 119 0.42 -0.88 -3.93
C VAL A 119 -0.49 -1.83 -4.71
N ILE A 120 0.11 -2.82 -5.36
CA ILE A 120 -0.65 -3.90 -6.01
C ILE A 120 -0.93 -5.02 -5.01
N ASP A 121 -2.08 -4.94 -4.35
CA ASP A 121 -2.65 -5.99 -3.52
C ASP A 121 -3.65 -6.88 -4.30
N ARG A 122 -4.40 -7.74 -3.59
CA ARG A 122 -5.37 -8.64 -4.21
C ARG A 122 -6.50 -7.90 -4.93
N HIS A 123 -6.94 -6.75 -4.41
CA HIS A 123 -8.02 -5.96 -4.98
C HIS A 123 -7.50 -5.16 -6.16
N ALA A 124 -6.32 -4.53 -6.03
CA ALA A 124 -5.70 -3.82 -7.13
C ALA A 124 -5.42 -4.74 -8.33
N PHE A 125 -5.01 -5.98 -8.06
CA PHE A 125 -4.91 -7.00 -9.10
C PHE A 125 -6.26 -7.26 -9.79
N ASP A 126 -7.30 -7.54 -9.01
CA ASP A 126 -8.64 -7.87 -9.51
C ASP A 126 -9.27 -6.70 -10.28
N ILE A 127 -9.10 -5.47 -9.80
CA ILE A 127 -9.52 -4.23 -10.46
C ILE A 127 -8.85 -4.11 -11.82
N ALA A 128 -7.51 -4.19 -11.89
CA ALA A 128 -6.80 -4.03 -13.15
C ALA A 128 -7.13 -5.16 -14.16
N VAL A 129 -7.45 -6.36 -13.68
CA VAL A 129 -7.92 -7.48 -14.51
C VAL A 129 -9.41 -7.34 -14.89
N GLY A 130 -10.20 -6.62 -14.08
CA GLY A 130 -11.62 -6.38 -14.30
C GLY A 130 -12.56 -7.47 -13.74
N ARG A 131 -12.07 -8.35 -12.86
CA ARG A 131 -12.88 -9.40 -12.20
C ARG A 131 -12.20 -9.92 -10.94
N LYS A 132 -12.99 -10.45 -9.99
CA LYS A 132 -12.48 -11.15 -8.80
C LYS A 132 -11.69 -12.40 -9.24
N THR A 133 -10.46 -12.58 -8.74
CA THR A 133 -9.60 -13.74 -9.07
C THR A 133 -9.21 -14.55 -7.84
N GLY A 134 -8.70 -15.77 -8.03
CA GLY A 134 -8.16 -16.61 -6.97
C GLY A 134 -6.65 -16.43 -6.77
N ASP A 135 -6.09 -17.01 -5.71
CA ASP A 135 -4.68 -16.81 -5.38
C ASP A 135 -3.72 -17.40 -6.43
N ALA A 136 -4.10 -18.50 -7.08
CA ALA A 136 -3.34 -19.06 -8.20
C ALA A 136 -3.14 -18.06 -9.36
N ALA A 137 -4.14 -17.21 -9.63
CA ALA A 137 -4.03 -16.16 -10.64
C ALA A 137 -3.01 -15.08 -10.23
N ARG A 138 -3.02 -14.72 -8.95
CA ARG A 138 -2.20 -13.63 -8.38
C ARG A 138 -0.73 -14.01 -8.23
N GLN A 139 -0.38 -15.30 -8.27
CA GLN A 139 1.02 -15.76 -8.41
C GLN A 139 1.71 -15.16 -9.65
N ALA A 140 0.95 -14.67 -10.64
CA ALA A 140 1.50 -13.92 -11.75
C ALA A 140 2.34 -12.69 -11.33
N LEU A 141 2.06 -12.07 -10.17
CA LEU A 141 2.82 -10.93 -9.67
C LEU A 141 4.28 -11.29 -9.31
N ALA A 142 4.57 -12.56 -9.01
CA ALA A 142 5.93 -13.01 -8.72
C ALA A 142 6.80 -13.13 -9.98
N ARG A 143 6.22 -13.06 -11.18
CA ARG A 143 6.97 -13.09 -12.45
C ARG A 143 7.64 -11.75 -12.68
N LYS A 144 8.90 -11.77 -13.14
CA LYS A 144 9.70 -10.58 -13.43
C LYS A 144 8.91 -9.55 -14.27
N GLY A 145 8.84 -8.32 -13.77
CA GLY A 145 8.18 -7.18 -14.43
C GLY A 145 6.66 -7.23 -14.45
N MET A 146 6.01 -8.23 -13.85
CA MET A 146 4.55 -8.26 -13.79
C MET A 146 4.00 -7.26 -12.80
N TYR A 147 4.59 -7.13 -11.62
CA TYR A 147 4.19 -6.08 -10.66
C TYR A 147 4.19 -4.70 -11.33
N ASP A 148 5.26 -4.35 -12.04
CA ASP A 148 5.37 -3.08 -12.75
C ASP A 148 4.32 -2.89 -13.83
N ARG A 149 3.90 -3.95 -14.53
CA ARG A 149 2.81 -3.87 -15.52
C ARG A 149 1.50 -3.49 -14.85
N PHE A 150 1.22 -4.02 -13.67
CA PHE A 150 0.04 -3.63 -12.89
C PHE A 150 0.18 -2.20 -12.39
N ALA A 151 1.30 -1.85 -11.76
CA ALA A 151 1.56 -0.48 -11.31
C ALA A 151 1.45 0.55 -12.44
N ARG A 152 1.93 0.23 -13.65
CA ARG A 152 1.79 1.09 -14.84
C ARG A 152 0.34 1.31 -15.26
N ALA A 153 -0.56 0.33 -15.06
CA ALA A 153 -1.98 0.52 -15.39
C ALA A 153 -2.61 1.61 -14.49
N TYR A 154 -2.24 1.62 -13.21
CA TYR A 154 -2.65 2.63 -12.24
C TYR A 154 -2.04 4.01 -12.51
N ARG A 155 -0.73 4.08 -12.82
CA ARG A 155 -0.07 5.34 -13.19
C ARG A 155 -0.75 5.98 -14.40
N ARG A 156 -0.95 5.21 -15.48
CA ARG A 156 -1.64 5.70 -16.67
C ARG A 156 -3.09 6.13 -16.41
N ALA A 157 -3.79 5.49 -15.48
CA ALA A 157 -5.13 5.89 -15.09
C ALA A 157 -5.10 7.23 -14.33
N ALA A 158 -4.13 7.40 -13.42
CA ALA A 158 -3.92 8.66 -12.72
C ALA A 158 -3.56 9.80 -13.69
N ASP A 159 -2.62 9.56 -14.61
CA ASP A 159 -2.22 10.52 -15.64
C ASP A 159 -3.40 10.95 -16.52
N ALA A 160 -4.29 10.01 -16.88
CA ALA A 160 -5.46 10.28 -17.72
C ALA A 160 -6.53 11.12 -17.01
N VAL A 161 -6.69 10.95 -15.69
CA VAL A 161 -7.64 11.74 -14.89
C VAL A 161 -7.08 13.12 -14.56
N GLY A 162 -5.79 13.21 -14.26
CA GLY A 162 -5.14 14.42 -13.77
C GLY A 162 -5.52 14.76 -12.33
N GLY A 163 -4.64 15.45 -11.61
CA GLY A 163 -4.91 15.91 -10.24
C GLY A 163 -5.00 14.80 -9.17
N VAL A 164 -4.66 13.56 -9.51
CA VAL A 164 -4.57 12.42 -8.59
C VAL A 164 -3.23 11.70 -8.77
N THR A 165 -2.64 11.22 -7.67
CA THR A 165 -1.45 10.38 -7.75
C THR A 165 -1.80 8.94 -8.09
N ALA A 166 -0.80 8.17 -8.54
CA ALA A 166 -0.99 6.73 -8.78
C ALA A 166 -1.35 5.96 -7.50
N GLY A 167 -0.80 6.38 -6.35
CA GLY A 167 -1.18 5.85 -5.03
C GLY A 167 -2.63 6.17 -4.69
N GLN A 168 -3.05 7.43 -4.87
CA GLN A 168 -4.44 7.85 -4.67
C GLN A 168 -5.41 7.14 -5.60
N MET A 169 -5.09 7.01 -6.90
CA MET A 169 -5.88 6.22 -7.86
C MET A 169 -6.07 4.77 -7.37
N GLN A 170 -5.00 4.16 -6.85
CA GLN A 170 -5.07 2.83 -6.26
C GLN A 170 -5.96 2.80 -5.01
N ALA A 171 -5.84 3.76 -4.11
CA ALA A 171 -6.64 3.83 -2.88
C ALA A 171 -8.13 4.11 -3.16
N VAL A 172 -8.46 5.04 -4.06
CA VAL A 172 -9.85 5.34 -4.46
C VAL A 172 -10.52 4.13 -5.11
N THR A 173 -9.82 3.47 -6.04
CA THR A 173 -10.41 2.27 -6.65
C THR A 173 -10.51 1.12 -5.66
N TRP A 174 -9.63 1.05 -4.66
CA TRP A 174 -9.71 0.08 -3.58
C TRP A 174 -10.90 0.32 -2.65
N THR A 175 -11.17 1.58 -2.25
CA THR A 175 -12.33 1.93 -1.40
C THR A 175 -13.64 1.60 -2.11
N ALA A 176 -13.76 1.94 -3.39
CA ALA A 176 -14.94 1.61 -4.20
C ALA A 176 -15.10 0.09 -4.45
N TRP A 177 -14.00 -0.64 -4.67
CA TRP A 177 -14.07 -2.07 -4.99
C TRP A 177 -14.40 -2.95 -3.79
N ARG A 178 -13.92 -2.62 -2.59
CA ARG A 178 -14.18 -3.43 -1.39
C ARG A 178 -15.62 -3.28 -0.87
N ALA A 179 -16.32 -2.23 -1.28
CA ALA A 179 -17.72 -1.99 -0.94
C ALA A 179 -18.71 -2.72 -1.86
N ALA A 180 -18.23 -3.33 -2.96
CA ALA A 180 -19.01 -4.00 -4.01
C ALA A 180 -18.92 -5.55 -4.01
#